data_AF-A0A8I1MJA6-F1
#
_entry.id   AF-A0A8I1MJA6-F1
#
_cell.length_a   1.000
_cell.length_b   1.000
_cell.length_c   1.000
_cell.angle_alpha   90.00
_cell.angle_beta   90.00
_cell.angle_gamma   90.00
#
_symmetry.space_group_name_H-M   'P 1'
#
loop_
_entity.id
_entity.type
_entity.pdbx_description
1 polymer ?
#
loop_
_entity_poly.entity_id
_entity_poly.type
_entity_poly.pdbx_seq_one_letter_code
_entity_poly.pdbx_strand_id
1 'polypeptide(L)'
;MNEREFTSLINSPADVRYNYFIKRVADYEEVWVIVDENNNVMLTKDDEGRDLIPMWPFKAFADYCIEESMINCSSEAIDLSEFMDEFLPDIENYEILPSVFWNLEDSGVLTVKDLLRDLNNELLSYK
;
A
#
# COMPACT_ATOMS: atom_id res chain seq x y z
N MET A 1 6.80 5.03 15.40
CA MET A 1 7.99 4.71 14.58
C MET A 1 9.04 5.78 14.79
N ASN A 2 10.30 5.40 15.02
CA ASN A 2 11.42 6.36 15.10
C ASN A 2 12.17 6.44 13.76
N GLU A 3 13.04 7.44 13.59
CA GLU A 3 13.78 7.66 12.33
C GLU A 3 14.61 6.45 11.91
N ARG A 4 15.30 5.79 12.85
CA ARG A 4 16.13 4.62 12.54
C ARG A 4 15.30 3.46 12.01
N GLU A 5 14.16 3.20 12.62
CA GLU A 5 13.21 2.17 12.20
C GLU A 5 12.64 2.49 10.82
N PHE A 6 12.23 3.73 10.60
CA PHE A 6 11.76 4.21 9.29
C PHE A 6 12.80 3.98 8.20
N THR A 7 14.02 4.52 8.38
CA THR A 7 15.11 4.40 7.40
C THR A 7 15.50 2.94 7.16
N SER A 8 15.49 2.11 8.19
CA SER A 8 15.78 0.68 8.03
C SER A 8 14.73 -0.02 7.17
N LEU A 9 13.44 0.29 7.37
CA LEU A 9 12.34 -0.35 6.66
C LEU A 9 12.22 0.13 5.21
N ILE A 10 12.28 1.44 4.96
CA ILE A 10 12.11 1.99 3.60
C ILE A 10 13.20 1.51 2.63
N ASN A 11 14.40 1.23 3.14
CA ASN A 11 15.54 0.70 2.37
C ASN A 11 15.63 -0.84 2.40
N SER A 12 14.66 -1.53 3.00
CA SER A 12 14.65 -2.99 3.03
C SER A 12 14.17 -3.57 1.70
N PRO A 13 14.59 -4.80 1.35
CA PRO A 13 14.05 -5.54 0.22
C PRO A 13 12.52 -5.58 0.18
N ALA A 14 11.93 -5.64 -1.02
CA ALA A 14 10.47 -5.60 -1.21
C ALA A 14 9.72 -6.70 -0.45
N ASP A 15 10.27 -7.91 -0.34
CA ASP A 15 9.69 -9.02 0.43
C ASP A 15 9.67 -8.72 1.94
N VAL A 16 10.70 -8.06 2.47
CA VAL A 16 10.75 -7.63 3.87
C VAL A 16 9.71 -6.54 4.14
N ARG A 17 9.62 -5.54 3.26
CA ARG A 17 8.61 -4.48 3.35
C ARG A 17 7.19 -5.02 3.20
N TYR A 18 6.96 -5.95 2.29
CA TYR A 18 5.69 -6.63 2.11
C TYR A 18 5.25 -7.40 3.35
N ASN A 19 6.13 -8.21 3.93
CA ASN A 19 5.83 -8.94 5.17
C ASN A 19 5.54 -7.98 6.34
N TYR A 20 6.25 -6.85 6.41
CA TYR A 20 5.95 -5.81 7.38
C TYR A 20 4.57 -5.18 7.14
N PHE A 21 4.23 -4.87 5.89
CA PHE A 21 2.92 -4.34 5.51
C PHE A 21 1.80 -5.25 5.99
N ILE A 22 1.83 -6.54 5.66
CA ILE A 22 0.77 -7.50 6.02
C ILE A 22 0.53 -7.50 7.54
N LYS A 23 1.60 -7.62 8.33
CA LYS A 23 1.51 -7.64 9.80
C LYS A 23 0.93 -6.35 10.36
N ARG A 24 1.40 -5.20 9.86
CA ARG A 24 1.02 -3.90 10.40
C ARG A 24 -0.37 -3.48 9.99
N VAL A 25 -0.77 -3.76 8.77
CA VAL A 25 -2.13 -3.53 8.32
C VAL A 25 -3.11 -4.38 9.13
N ALA A 26 -2.78 -5.65 9.40
CA ALA A 26 -3.61 -6.48 10.28
C ALA A 26 -3.63 -6.00 11.75
N ASP A 27 -2.51 -5.53 12.28
CA ASP A 27 -2.41 -5.00 13.67
C ASP A 27 -3.25 -3.72 13.86
N TYR A 28 -3.23 -2.82 12.88
CA TYR A 28 -3.78 -1.46 12.98
C TYR A 28 -5.11 -1.29 12.26
N GLU A 29 -5.51 -2.26 11.45
CA GLU A 29 -6.74 -2.24 10.65
C GLU A 29 -6.87 -1.00 9.74
N GLU A 30 -5.73 -0.48 9.26
CA GLU A 30 -5.66 0.68 8.36
C GLU A 30 -4.66 0.45 7.22
N VAL A 31 -5.03 0.91 6.02
CA VAL A 31 -4.15 0.97 4.84
C VAL A 31 -4.07 2.41 4.36
N TRP A 32 -2.88 2.88 4.03
CA TRP A 32 -2.66 4.24 3.54
C TRP A 32 -2.46 4.25 2.03
N VAL A 33 -3.08 5.20 1.35
CA VAL A 33 -2.92 5.51 -0.08
C VAL A 33 -2.59 6.99 -0.24
N ILE A 34 -2.19 7.40 -1.45
CA ILE A 34 -2.07 8.83 -1.81
C ILE A 34 -3.23 9.16 -2.74
N VAL A 35 -3.90 10.28 -2.49
CA VAL A 35 -4.98 10.82 -3.33
C VAL A 35 -4.67 12.23 -3.81
N ASP A 36 -5.28 12.62 -4.93
CA ASP A 36 -5.30 14.00 -5.42
C ASP A 36 -6.41 14.84 -4.77
N GLU A 37 -6.53 16.12 -5.16
CA GLU A 37 -7.55 17.06 -4.65
C GLU A 37 -9.01 16.66 -4.94
N ASN A 38 -9.23 15.68 -5.81
CA ASN A 38 -10.54 15.14 -6.17
C ASN A 38 -10.77 13.74 -5.57
N ASN A 39 -9.92 13.33 -4.63
CA ASN A 39 -9.92 11.99 -4.01
C ASN A 39 -9.66 10.84 -4.99
N ASN A 40 -9.01 11.10 -6.13
CA ASN A 40 -8.55 10.03 -7.00
C ASN A 40 -7.25 9.45 -6.46
N VAL A 41 -7.16 8.13 -6.37
CA VAL A 41 -5.94 7.45 -5.95
C VAL A 41 -4.81 7.61 -6.97
N MET A 42 -3.60 7.82 -6.46
CA MET A 42 -2.40 7.87 -7.27
C MET A 42 -2.14 6.53 -7.96
N LEU A 43 -1.80 6.59 -9.26
CA LEU A 43 -1.35 5.44 -10.05
C LEU A 43 0.15 5.51 -10.32
N THR A 44 0.78 4.35 -10.33
CA THR A 44 2.11 4.10 -10.87
C THR A 44 2.02 3.08 -12.00
N LYS A 45 3.11 2.87 -12.73
CA LYS A 45 3.18 1.85 -13.79
C LYS A 45 4.37 0.95 -13.58
N ASP A 46 4.20 -0.33 -13.89
CA ASP A 46 5.35 -1.24 -14.01
C ASP A 46 6.02 -1.15 -15.39
N ASP A 47 7.06 -1.96 -15.59
CA ASP A 47 7.82 -2.04 -16.84
C ASP A 47 6.96 -2.51 -18.04
N GLU A 48 5.82 -3.16 -17.79
CA GLU A 48 4.88 -3.62 -18.80
C GLU A 48 3.78 -2.57 -19.09
N GLY A 49 3.78 -1.45 -18.37
CA GLY A 49 2.83 -0.34 -18.51
C GLY A 49 1.49 -0.57 -17.80
N ARG A 50 1.36 -1.63 -16.98
CA ARG A 50 0.16 -1.93 -16.20
C ARG A 50 0.00 -0.90 -15.08
N ASP A 51 -1.23 -0.50 -14.81
CA ASP A 51 -1.53 0.40 -13.72
C ASP A 51 -1.39 -0.30 -12.38
N LEU A 52 -0.74 0.37 -11.43
CA LEU A 52 -0.58 -0.08 -10.07
C LEU A 52 -1.01 1.01 -9.08
N ILE A 53 -1.57 0.60 -7.95
CA ILE A 53 -1.87 1.51 -6.83
C ILE A 53 -0.91 1.26 -5.68
N PRO A 54 -0.05 2.23 -5.34
CA PRO A 54 0.80 2.16 -4.16
C PRO A 54 0.02 2.23 -2.84
N MET A 55 0.44 1.39 -1.89
CA MET A 55 -0.25 1.22 -0.59
C MET A 55 0.77 1.09 0.53
N TRP A 56 0.49 1.67 1.70
CA TRP A 56 1.42 1.70 2.83
C TRP A 56 0.76 1.31 4.15
N PRO A 57 1.54 0.79 5.12
CA PRO A 57 0.99 0.40 6.41
C PRO A 57 0.81 1.61 7.35
N PHE A 58 1.44 2.75 7.06
CA PHE A 58 1.37 3.94 7.89
C PHE A 58 1.52 5.22 7.06
N LYS A 59 0.90 6.30 7.53
CA LYS A 59 0.98 7.65 6.97
C LYS A 59 2.40 8.09 6.61
N ALA A 60 3.35 7.88 7.52
CA ALA A 60 4.73 8.37 7.35
C ALA A 60 5.42 7.81 6.10
N PHE A 61 5.07 6.59 5.66
CA PHE A 61 5.63 6.01 4.44
C PHE A 61 4.95 6.56 3.19
N ALA A 62 3.63 6.76 3.22
CA ALA A 62 2.90 7.42 2.14
C ALA A 62 3.37 8.87 1.97
N ASP A 63 3.48 9.64 3.06
CA ASP A 63 3.98 11.02 3.06
C ASP A 63 5.39 11.14 2.47
N TYR A 64 6.26 10.19 2.79
CA TYR A 64 7.62 10.15 2.23
C TYR A 64 7.62 9.98 0.71
N CYS A 65 6.60 9.31 0.16
CA CYS A 65 6.49 9.05 -1.27
C CYS A 65 5.76 10.15 -2.05
N ILE A 66 5.28 11.20 -1.38
CA ILE A 66 4.73 12.39 -2.04
C ILE A 66 5.90 13.25 -2.52
N GLU A 67 6.14 13.27 -3.83
CA GLU A 67 7.15 14.12 -4.45
C GLU A 67 6.69 15.60 -4.53
N GLU A 68 7.64 16.54 -4.66
CA GLU A 68 7.31 17.98 -4.84
C GLU A 68 6.48 18.26 -6.10
N SER A 69 6.55 17.37 -7.10
CA SER A 69 5.78 17.43 -8.35
C SER A 69 4.29 17.11 -8.13
N MET A 70 3.95 16.43 -7.04
CA MET A 70 2.60 15.95 -6.72
C MET A 70 1.81 17.02 -5.96
N ILE A 71 1.55 18.13 -6.66
CA ILE A 71 0.81 19.28 -6.11
C ILE A 71 -0.59 18.83 -5.67
N ASN A 72 -1.01 19.28 -4.48
CA ASN A 72 -2.31 18.97 -3.89
C ASN A 72 -2.58 17.47 -3.64
N CYS A 73 -1.54 16.64 -3.57
CA CYS A 73 -1.68 15.25 -3.15
C CYS A 73 -1.53 15.13 -1.62
N SER A 74 -2.28 14.19 -1.04
CA SER A 74 -2.18 13.86 0.39
C SER A 74 -2.36 12.38 0.64
N SER A 75 -1.78 11.89 1.73
CA SER A 75 -1.99 10.53 2.20
C SER A 75 -3.33 10.40 2.91
N GLU A 76 -4.12 9.38 2.58
CA GLU A 76 -5.38 9.06 3.27
C GLU A 76 -5.38 7.62 3.77
N ALA A 77 -6.09 7.38 4.88
CA ALA A 77 -6.28 6.06 5.46
C ALA A 77 -7.61 5.47 4.98
N ILE A 78 -7.58 4.18 4.66
CA ILE A 78 -8.73 3.34 4.35
C ILE A 78 -8.81 2.30 5.47
N ASP A 79 -10.00 2.11 6.04
CA ASP A 79 -10.26 1.04 7.01
C ASP A 79 -9.99 -0.32 6.38
N LEU A 80 -9.39 -1.26 7.10
CA LEU A 80 -9.03 -2.56 6.53
C LEU A 80 -10.22 -3.34 6.00
N SER A 81 -11.39 -3.25 6.65
CA SER A 81 -12.60 -3.92 6.15
C SER A 81 -13.08 -3.32 4.83
N GLU A 82 -13.14 -1.99 4.73
CA GLU A 82 -13.45 -1.28 3.48
C GLU A 82 -12.42 -1.58 2.39
N PHE A 83 -11.14 -1.61 2.77
CA PHE A 83 -10.05 -1.92 1.86
C PHE A 83 -10.20 -3.33 1.25
N MET A 84 -10.52 -4.33 2.08
CA MET A 84 -10.63 -5.71 1.64
C MET A 84 -11.94 -6.01 0.90
N ASP A 85 -13.06 -5.44 1.36
CA ASP A 85 -14.39 -5.80 0.89
C ASP A 85 -14.87 -4.89 -0.27
N GLU A 86 -14.33 -3.68 -0.40
CA GLU A 86 -14.75 -2.70 -1.43
C GLU A 86 -13.57 -2.30 -2.33
N PHE A 87 -12.50 -1.75 -1.76
CA PHE A 87 -11.40 -1.15 -2.53
C PHE A 87 -10.66 -2.18 -3.41
N LEU A 88 -10.24 -3.30 -2.82
CA LEU A 88 -9.50 -4.34 -3.54
C LEU A 88 -10.32 -4.98 -4.68
N PRO A 89 -11.61 -5.35 -4.47
CA PRO A 89 -12.49 -5.77 -5.55
C PRO A 89 -12.65 -4.74 -6.68
N ASP A 90 -12.78 -3.44 -6.33
CA ASP A 90 -12.93 -2.39 -7.33
C ASP A 90 -11.70 -2.29 -8.24
N ILE A 91 -10.49 -2.27 -7.66
CA ILE A 91 -9.27 -2.17 -8.47
C ILE A 91 -9.01 -3.45 -9.29
N GLU A 92 -9.45 -4.61 -8.81
CA GLU A 92 -9.42 -5.86 -9.60
C GLU A 92 -10.30 -5.74 -10.86
N ASN A 93 -11.48 -5.13 -10.74
CA ASN A 93 -12.38 -4.89 -11.89
C ASN A 93 -11.79 -3.94 -12.92
N TYR A 94 -10.90 -3.04 -12.51
CA TYR A 94 -10.17 -2.13 -13.40
C TYR A 94 -8.84 -2.72 -13.94
N GLU A 95 -8.55 -3.99 -13.64
CA GLU A 95 -7.29 -4.66 -14.01
C GLU A 95 -6.03 -3.97 -13.44
N ILE A 96 -6.18 -3.30 -12.30
CA ILE A 96 -5.10 -2.60 -11.59
C ILE A 96 -4.51 -3.52 -10.51
N LEU A 97 -3.19 -3.52 -10.37
CA LEU A 97 -2.50 -4.34 -9.37
C LEU A 97 -2.10 -3.56 -8.11
N PRO A 98 -2.16 -4.16 -6.92
CA PRO A 98 -1.52 -3.61 -5.72
C PRO A 98 -0.01 -3.46 -5.87
N SER A 99 0.51 -2.29 -5.50
CA SER A 99 1.95 -1.97 -5.37
C SER A 99 2.26 -1.76 -3.89
N VAL A 100 2.54 -2.86 -3.18
CA VAL A 100 2.63 -2.83 -1.72
C VAL A 100 3.96 -2.24 -1.28
N PHE A 101 3.85 -1.23 -0.43
CA PHE A 101 4.95 -0.52 0.22
C PHE A 101 5.97 -0.01 -0.79
N TRP A 102 5.53 0.78 -1.77
CA TRP A 102 6.44 1.47 -2.70
C TRP A 102 7.39 2.42 -1.95
N ASN A 103 8.66 2.45 -2.35
CA ASN A 103 9.72 3.26 -1.70
C ASN A 103 10.40 4.27 -2.64
N LEU A 104 9.73 4.63 -3.74
CA LEU A 104 10.28 5.41 -4.88
C LEU A 104 11.18 4.62 -5.85
N GLU A 105 11.57 3.38 -5.52
CA GLU A 105 12.38 2.53 -6.41
C GLU A 105 11.63 1.27 -6.84
N ASP A 106 11.10 0.51 -5.89
CA ASP A 106 10.40 -0.76 -6.12
C ASP A 106 9.31 -1.01 -5.07
N SER A 107 8.52 -2.07 -5.27
CA SER A 107 7.43 -2.47 -4.38
C SER A 107 7.16 -3.97 -4.49
N GLY A 108 6.39 -4.49 -3.54
CA GLY A 108 5.79 -5.81 -3.68
C GLY A 108 4.58 -5.74 -4.62
N VAL A 109 4.74 -6.16 -5.87
CA VAL A 109 3.63 -6.25 -6.84
C VAL A 109 3.05 -7.66 -6.83
N LEU A 110 1.73 -7.76 -6.65
CA LEU A 110 1.01 -9.02 -6.52
C LEU A 110 -0.42 -8.88 -7.02
N THR A 111 -1.14 -10.00 -7.16
CA THR A 111 -2.56 -9.97 -7.50
C THR A 111 -3.40 -9.56 -6.30
N VAL A 112 -4.59 -9.00 -6.54
CA VAL A 112 -5.59 -8.74 -5.50
C VAL A 112 -5.90 -10.01 -4.69
N LYS A 113 -6.01 -11.16 -5.37
CA LYS A 113 -6.27 -12.46 -4.72
C LYS A 113 -5.16 -12.88 -3.77
N ASP A 114 -3.90 -12.69 -4.15
CA ASP A 114 -2.77 -13.00 -3.28
C ASP A 114 -2.75 -12.08 -2.06
N LEU A 115 -2.98 -10.77 -2.26
CA LEU A 115 -3.03 -9.81 -1.16
C LEU A 115 -4.16 -10.12 -0.16
N LEU A 116 -5.37 -10.38 -0.67
CA LEU A 116 -6.51 -10.78 0.15
C LEU A 116 -6.23 -12.08 0.93
N ARG A 117 -5.64 -13.08 0.27
CA ARG A 117 -5.27 -14.34 0.93
C ARG A 117 -4.32 -14.07 2.10
N ASP A 118 -3.29 -13.27 1.88
CA ASP A 118 -2.23 -13.07 2.86
C ASP A 118 -2.69 -12.19 4.03
N LEU A 119 -3.53 -11.18 3.79
CA LEU A 119 -4.21 -10.42 4.86
C LEU A 119 -5.16 -11.31 5.68
N ASN A 120 -5.98 -12.14 5.03
CA ASN A 120 -6.87 -13.07 5.73
C ASN A 120 -6.10 -14.07 6.59
N ASN A 121 -5.00 -14.62 6.08
CA ASN A 121 -4.15 -15.53 6.84
C ASN A 121 -3.56 -14.86 8.08
N GLU A 122 -3.09 -13.62 7.96
CA GLU A 122 -2.56 -12.85 9.09
C GLU A 122 -3.67 -12.54 10.12
N LEU A 123 -4.85 -12.09 9.70
CA LEU A 123 -5.99 -11.83 10.59
C LEU A 123 -6.47 -13.09 11.33
N LEU A 124 -6.38 -14.28 10.71
CA LEU A 124 -6.68 -15.56 11.36
C LEU A 124 -5.64 -15.95 12.41
N SER A 125 -4.40 -15.46 12.32
CA SER A 125 -3.35 -15.78 13.29
C SER A 125 -3.58 -15.15 14.67
N TYR A 126 -4.44 -14.13 14.75
CA TYR A 126 -4.87 -13.48 15.99
C TYR A 126 -6.09 -14.14 16.65
N LYS A 127 -6.68 -15.18 16.04
CA LYS A 127 -7.83 -15.94 16.59
C LYS A 127 -7.40 -17.23 17.27
#